data_AF-A0A914TLG7-F1
#
_entry.id   AF-A0A914TLG7-F1
#
_cell.length_a   1.000
_cell.length_b   1.000
_cell.length_c   1.000
_cell.angle_alpha   90.00
_cell.angle_beta   90.00
_cell.angle_gamma   90.00
#
_symmetry.space_group_name_H-M   'P 1'
#
loop_
_entity.id
_entity.type
_entity.pdbx_description
1 polymer ?
#
loop_
_entity_poly.entity_id
_entity_poly.type
_entity_poly.pdbx_seq_one_letter_code
_entity_poly.pdbx_strand_id
1 'polypeptide(L)'
;MNPSLCPTSSTSCGYFSFPLSESKFNKNSTEVYECVDSSILLSAEEDYDDRDTNPYYQICNHRPQCRVLNASDLNKQFLNYIVRAHGIRLDSLRTEEILFCCSLSHSNLARLVKSKLNELRGGPFDPF
;
A
#
# COMPACT_ATOMS: atom_id res chain seq x y z
N MET A 1 3.06 13.71 17.22
CA MET A 1 2.27 14.27 16.12
C MET A 1 3.05 14.00 14.84
N ASN A 2 2.46 13.38 13.82
CA ASN A 2 2.90 13.70 12.47
C ASN A 2 1.66 13.87 11.58
N PRO A 3 1.41 15.11 11.13
CA PRO A 3 0.22 15.48 10.36
C PRO A 3 0.32 14.83 8.97
N SER A 4 -0.81 14.29 8.50
CA SER A 4 -1.05 13.80 7.13
C SER A 4 0.20 13.29 6.40
N LEU A 5 0.49 11.99 6.52
CA LEU A 5 1.60 11.33 5.80
C LEU A 5 1.59 11.62 4.29
N CYS A 6 0.44 11.99 3.71
CA CYS A 6 0.28 12.26 2.29
C CYS A 6 -0.37 13.64 2.08
N PRO A 7 0.33 14.62 1.46
CA PRO A 7 -0.28 15.87 1.05
C PRO A 7 -1.30 15.62 -0.08
N THR A 8 -2.38 16.39 -0.09
CA THR A 8 -3.61 16.14 -0.86
C THR A 8 -3.51 16.07 -2.40
N SER A 9 -4.58 15.50 -3.00
CA SER A 9 -5.05 15.49 -4.40
C SER A 9 -4.49 14.42 -5.35
N SER A 10 -3.20 14.10 -5.32
CA SER A 10 -2.60 13.17 -6.30
C SER A 10 -1.81 12.01 -5.68
N THR A 11 -1.55 12.07 -4.37
CA THR A 11 -0.87 11.01 -3.62
C THR A 11 -1.85 10.42 -2.61
N SER A 12 -2.12 9.12 -2.75
CA SER A 12 -2.86 8.35 -1.75
C SER A 12 -1.91 7.89 -0.64
N CYS A 13 -2.46 7.45 0.50
CA CYS A 13 -1.67 6.77 1.51
C CYS A 13 -1.71 5.25 1.28
N GLY A 14 -0.53 4.65 1.26
CA GLY A 14 -0.31 3.22 1.12
C GLY A 14 0.21 2.60 2.40
N TYR A 15 -0.28 1.42 2.71
CA TYR A 15 0.25 0.53 3.75
C TYR A 15 0.71 -0.76 3.09
N PHE A 16 1.93 -1.19 3.37
CA PHE A 16 2.50 -2.44 2.88
C PHE A 16 2.90 -3.31 4.06
N SER A 17 2.44 -4.57 4.07
CA SER A 17 2.88 -5.58 5.04
C SER A 17 3.59 -6.71 4.31
N PHE A 18 4.89 -6.80 4.54
CA PHE A 18 5.77 -7.82 3.98
C PHE A 18 5.91 -8.97 4.99
N PRO A 19 5.39 -10.18 4.71
CA PRO A 19 5.45 -11.30 5.64
C PRO A 19 6.89 -11.79 5.79
N LEU A 20 7.39 -11.83 7.02
CA LEU A 20 8.74 -12.32 7.32
C LEU A 20 8.70 -13.84 7.56
N SER A 21 9.74 -14.55 7.12
CA SER A 21 9.93 -15.96 7.45
C SER A 21 10.17 -16.08 8.96
N GLU A 22 9.58 -17.10 9.59
CA GLU A 22 9.62 -17.31 11.05
C GLU A 22 11.05 -17.60 11.53
N SER A 23 11.86 -16.55 11.69
CA SER A 23 13.23 -16.65 12.18
C SER A 23 13.63 -15.35 12.89
N LYS A 24 13.59 -15.44 14.22
CA LYS A 24 14.39 -14.72 15.23
C LYS A 24 13.95 -13.35 15.75
N PHE A 25 12.93 -12.70 15.22
CA PHE A 25 12.38 -11.50 15.86
C PHE A 25 10.87 -11.64 16.01
N ASN A 26 10.33 -11.18 17.14
CA ASN A 26 8.90 -11.18 17.52
C ASN A 26 7.97 -10.40 16.54
N LYS A 27 8.37 -10.20 15.28
CA LYS A 27 7.64 -9.51 14.23
C LYS A 27 7.34 -10.49 13.09
N ASN A 28 6.06 -10.70 12.83
CA ASN A 28 5.59 -11.59 11.76
C ASN A 28 5.59 -10.92 10.38
N SER A 29 5.76 -9.60 10.34
CA SER A 29 5.82 -8.81 9.11
C SER A 29 6.60 -7.50 9.32
N THR A 30 7.14 -6.97 8.21
CA THR A 30 7.61 -5.58 8.13
C THR A 30 6.47 -4.72 7.58
N GLU A 31 6.07 -3.71 8.34
CA GLU A 31 4.97 -2.81 8.02
C GLU A 31 5.51 -1.44 7.60
N VAL A 32 5.07 -0.96 6.44
CA VAL A 32 5.53 0.30 5.82
C VAL A 32 4.32 1.18 5.50
N TYR A 33 4.43 2.47 5.82
CA TYR A 33 3.46 3.49 5.43
C TYR A 33 4.13 4.49 4.52
N GLU A 34 3.57 4.71 3.33
CA GLU A 34 4.16 5.60 2.33
C GLU A 34 3.10 6.40 1.57
N CYS A 35 3.53 7.51 0.99
CA CYS A 35 2.79 8.16 -0.09
C CYS A 35 2.87 7.28 -1.33
N VAL A 36 1.73 7.01 -1.96
CA VAL A 36 1.65 6.18 -3.14
C VAL A 36 0.83 6.84 -4.24
N ASP A 37 1.31 6.73 -5.47
CA ASP A 37 0.60 7.08 -6.69
C ASP A 37 0.74 5.93 -7.70
N SER A 38 0.38 6.16 -8.97
CA SER A 38 0.42 5.11 -9.99
C SER A 38 1.81 4.53 -10.26
N SER A 39 2.89 5.22 -9.88
CA SER A 39 4.27 4.74 -10.04
C SER A 39 4.60 3.50 -9.21
N ILE A 40 3.76 3.13 -8.23
CA ILE A 40 3.98 1.89 -7.47
C ILE A 40 3.77 0.63 -8.32
N LEU A 41 2.96 0.72 -9.39
CA LEU A 41 2.69 -0.38 -10.33
C LEU A 41 3.27 -0.09 -11.71
N LEU A 42 3.16 1.16 -12.17
CA LEU A 42 3.51 1.56 -13.52
C LEU A 42 4.97 2.01 -13.61
N SER A 43 5.65 1.67 -14.70
CA SER A 43 6.90 2.31 -15.07
C SER A 43 6.65 3.71 -15.65
N ALA A 44 7.65 4.60 -15.57
CA ALA A 44 7.54 5.95 -16.12
C ALA A 44 7.31 5.98 -17.65
N GLU A 45 7.44 4.84 -18.32
CA GLU A 45 7.21 4.66 -19.76
C GLU A 45 5.78 4.20 -20.08
N GLU A 46 5.01 3.81 -19.06
CA GLU A 46 3.62 3.36 -19.18
C GLU A 46 2.67 4.54 -18.95
N ASP A 47 2.42 5.29 -20.02
CA ASP A 47 1.44 6.38 -20.03
C ASP A 47 0.03 5.80 -20.22
N TYR A 48 -0.75 5.78 -19.14
CA TYR A 48 -2.19 5.50 -19.19
C TYR A 48 -2.94 6.83 -19.20
N ASP A 49 -3.39 7.27 -20.38
CA ASP A 49 -4.19 8.49 -20.56
C ASP A 49 -5.56 8.44 -19.84
N ASP A 50 -6.08 7.23 -19.58
CA ASP A 50 -7.39 7.02 -18.95
C ASP A 50 -7.27 6.40 -17.55
N ARG A 51 -7.89 7.03 -16.55
CA ARG A 51 -7.94 6.55 -15.17
C ARG A 51 -8.61 5.18 -15.04
N ASP A 52 -9.59 4.86 -15.90
CA ASP A 52 -10.30 3.57 -15.83
C ASP A 52 -9.43 2.41 -16.31
N THR A 53 -8.43 2.69 -17.16
CA THR A 53 -7.46 1.70 -17.65
C THR A 53 -6.21 1.59 -16.80
N ASN A 54 -5.98 2.55 -15.91
CA ASN A 54 -4.80 2.57 -15.05
C ASN A 54 -4.95 1.54 -13.90
N PRO A 55 -4.06 0.52 -13.83
CA PRO A 55 -4.17 -0.57 -12.85
C PRO A 55 -4.07 -0.06 -11.41
N TYR A 56 -3.39 1.07 -11.16
CA TYR A 56 -3.35 1.66 -9.84
C TYR A 56 -4.72 2.13 -9.40
N TYR A 57 -5.49 2.81 -10.24
CA TYR A 57 -6.84 3.29 -9.86
C TYR A 57 -7.84 2.15 -9.68
N GLN A 58 -7.59 0.97 -10.26
CA GLN A 58 -8.40 -0.22 -9.97
C GLN A 58 -8.16 -0.78 -8.55
N ILE A 59 -6.99 -0.50 -7.96
CA ILE A 59 -6.57 -1.00 -6.65
C ILE A 59 -6.65 0.09 -5.57
N CYS A 60 -6.38 1.34 -5.91
CA CYS A 60 -6.48 2.50 -5.04
C CYS A 60 -7.43 3.52 -5.63
N ASN A 61 -8.68 3.46 -5.21
CA ASN A 61 -9.72 4.40 -5.61
C ASN A 61 -10.25 5.17 -4.39
N HIS A 62 -11.40 5.82 -4.55
CA HIS A 62 -12.07 6.57 -3.49
C HIS A 62 -12.44 5.72 -2.25
N ARG A 63 -12.46 4.39 -2.36
CA ARG A 63 -12.76 3.47 -1.26
C ARG A 63 -11.47 2.94 -0.62
N PRO A 64 -11.33 3.04 0.71
CA PRO A 64 -10.25 2.37 1.43
C PRO A 64 -10.37 0.85 1.27
N GLN A 65 -9.36 0.22 0.64
CA GLN A 65 -9.32 -1.22 0.41
C GLN A 65 -7.91 -1.81 0.56
N CYS A 66 -7.85 -3.09 0.89
CA CYS A 66 -6.64 -3.91 0.95
C CYS A 66 -6.69 -5.00 -0.11
N ARG A 67 -5.54 -5.29 -0.72
CA ARG A 67 -5.33 -6.37 -1.68
C ARG A 67 -4.00 -7.05 -1.43
N VAL A 68 -3.92 -8.32 -1.80
CA VAL A 68 -2.65 -9.04 -1.86
C VAL A 68 -2.08 -8.83 -3.26
N LEU A 69 -0.85 -8.32 -3.33
CA LEU A 69 -0.08 -8.14 -4.56
C LEU A 69 1.13 -9.08 -4.52
N ASN A 70 1.64 -9.51 -5.67
CA ASN A 70 2.97 -10.09 -5.70
C ASN A 70 4.02 -8.99 -5.78
N ALA A 71 5.20 -9.23 -5.21
CA ALA A 71 6.35 -8.35 -5.35
C ALA A 71 6.73 -8.09 -6.81
N SER A 72 6.43 -9.05 -7.71
CA SER A 72 6.59 -8.92 -9.15
C SER A 72 5.65 -7.92 -9.81
N ASP A 73 4.49 -7.65 -9.20
CA ASP A 73 3.46 -6.73 -9.71
C ASP A 73 3.82 -5.28 -9.41
N LEU A 74 4.73 -5.06 -8.44
CA LEU A 74 5.24 -3.74 -8.11
C LEU A 74 6.27 -3.30 -9.14
N ASN A 75 6.28 -2.00 -9.42
CA ASN A 75 7.35 -1.37 -10.17
C ASN A 75 8.71 -1.67 -9.49
N LYS A 76 9.68 -2.17 -10.27
CA LYS A 76 11.00 -2.55 -9.75
C LYS A 76 11.77 -1.40 -9.09
N GLN A 77 11.63 -0.18 -9.61
CA GLN A 77 12.25 1.01 -9.02
C GLN A 77 11.63 1.32 -7.66
N PHE A 78 10.29 1.26 -7.56
CA PHE A 78 9.57 1.45 -6.30
C PHE A 78 9.91 0.36 -5.28
N LEU A 79 9.94 -0.91 -5.68
CA LEU A 79 10.32 -2.02 -4.80
C LEU A 79 11.75 -1.83 -4.27
N ASN A 80 12.69 -1.46 -5.15
CA ASN A 80 14.08 -1.17 -4.74
C ASN A 80 14.16 0.02 -3.79
N TYR A 81 13.35 1.05 -4.00
CA TYR A 81 13.24 2.19 -3.09
C TYR A 81 12.78 1.73 -1.70
N ILE A 82 11.64 1.03 -1.60
CA ILE A 82 11.10 0.57 -0.31
C ILE A 82 12.10 -0.33 0.42
N VAL A 83 12.71 -1.28 -0.30
CA VAL A 83 13.70 -2.22 0.25
C VAL A 83 14.87 -1.48 0.89
N ARG A 84 15.39 -0.45 0.22
CA ARG A 84 16.52 0.35 0.71
C ARG A 84 16.11 1.32 1.82
N ALA A 85 15.00 2.04 1.65
CA ALA A 85 14.53 3.06 2.57
C ALA A 85 14.11 2.47 3.93
N HIS A 86 13.50 1.29 3.92
CA HIS A 86 13.00 0.62 5.13
C HIS A 86 13.85 -0.57 5.58
N GLY A 87 14.97 -0.85 4.89
CA GLY A 87 15.87 -1.94 5.26
C GLY A 87 15.24 -3.33 5.17
N ILE A 88 14.32 -3.53 4.21
CA ILE A 88 13.64 -4.82 4.03
C ILE A 88 14.62 -5.80 3.40
N ARG A 89 14.76 -6.99 3.98
CA ARG A 89 15.59 -8.05 3.40
C ARG A 89 14.68 -8.99 2.62
N LEU A 90 14.69 -8.91 1.29
CA LEU A 90 13.83 -9.74 0.42
C LEU A 90 14.05 -11.24 0.68
N ASP A 91 15.29 -11.67 0.95
CA ASP A 91 15.62 -13.06 1.29
C ASP A 91 15.00 -13.55 2.61
N SER A 92 14.55 -12.62 3.46
CA SER A 92 13.89 -12.91 4.74
C SER A 92 12.37 -12.95 4.63
N LEU A 93 11.81 -12.70 3.45
CA LEU A 93 10.37 -12.78 3.23
C LEU A 93 9.92 -14.23 3.19
N ARG A 94 8.74 -14.49 3.78
CA ARG A 94 8.11 -15.81 3.77
C ARG A 94 7.54 -16.16 2.40
N THR A 95 6.98 -15.16 1.73
CA THR A 95 6.35 -15.25 0.42
C THR A 95 6.63 -13.95 -0.34
N GLU A 96 6.43 -13.97 -1.66
CA GLU A 96 6.45 -12.75 -2.49
C GLU A 96 5.12 -11.97 -2.40
N GLU A 97 4.15 -12.50 -1.65
CA GLU A 97 2.85 -11.85 -1.44
C GLU A 97 2.96 -10.72 -0.42
N ILE A 98 2.50 -9.54 -0.82
CA ILE A 98 2.52 -8.31 -0.03
C ILE A 98 1.08 -7.87 0.17
N LEU A 99 0.67 -7.67 1.43
CA LEU A 99 -0.60 -7.02 1.72
C LEU A 99 -0.45 -5.53 1.50
N PHE A 100 -1.13 -5.00 0.50
CA PHE A 100 -1.19 -3.57 0.18
C PHE A 100 -2.57 -3.02 0.51
N CYS A 101 -2.64 -1.99 1.35
CA CYS A 101 -3.86 -1.23 1.60
C CYS A 101 -3.69 0.21 1.15
N CYS A 102 -4.72 0.79 0.55
CA CYS A 102 -4.67 2.15 0.04
C CYS A 102 -5.90 2.97 0.42
N SER A 103 -5.69 4.25 0.70
CA SER A 103 -6.77 5.22 0.90
C SER A 103 -6.32 6.64 0.58
N LEU A 104 -7.22 7.46 0.03
CA LEU A 104 -7.03 8.91 -0.09
C LEU A 104 -6.95 9.63 1.27
N SER A 105 -7.39 8.97 2.35
CA SER A 105 -7.37 9.53 3.70
C SER A 105 -6.53 8.68 4.65
N HIS A 106 -5.55 9.31 5.30
CA HIS A 106 -4.72 8.66 6.31
C HIS A 106 -5.56 8.08 7.47
N SER A 107 -6.59 8.79 7.92
CA SER A 107 -7.45 8.30 9.02
C SER A 107 -8.22 7.04 8.62
N ASN A 108 -8.68 6.97 7.37
CA ASN A 108 -9.36 5.79 6.85
C ASN A 108 -8.41 4.61 6.65
N LEU A 109 -7.18 4.85 6.16
CA LEU A 109 -6.16 3.81 6.07
C LEU A 109 -5.83 3.22 7.45
N ALA A 110 -5.61 4.09 8.45
CA ALA A 110 -5.32 3.64 9.81
C ALA A 110 -6.47 2.82 10.41
N ARG A 111 -7.73 3.22 10.15
CA ARG A 111 -8.92 2.46 10.56
C ARG A 111 -9.02 1.10 9.86
N LEU A 112 -8.74 1.05 8.55
CA LEU A 112 -8.77 -0.17 7.75
C LEU A 112 -7.73 -1.18 8.23
N VAL A 113 -6.48 -0.73 8.42
CA VAL A 113 -5.39 -1.59 8.92
C VAL A 113 -5.71 -2.11 10.32
N LYS A 114 -6.26 -1.26 11.21
CA LYS A 114 -6.62 -1.66 12.57
C LYS A 114 -7.81 -2.62 12.63
N SER A 115 -8.80 -2.44 11.76
CA SER A 115 -10.00 -3.27 11.75
C SER A 115 -9.74 -4.68 11.19
N LYS A 116 -8.60 -4.90 10.52
CA LYS A 116 -8.28 -6.13 9.78
C LYS A 116 -9.34 -6.49 8.74
N LEU A 117 -10.11 -5.49 8.30
CA LEU A 117 -11.07 -5.63 7.22
C LEU A 117 -10.35 -5.40 5.89
N ASN A 118 -10.86 -6.02 4.83
CA ASN A 118 -10.33 -5.80 3.48
C ASN A 118 -10.85 -4.51 2.85
N GLU A 119 -11.99 -3.98 3.34
CA GLU A 119 -12.58 -2.72 2.86
C GLU A 119 -13.32 -2.02 4.00
N LEU A 120 -13.31 -0.68 4.01
CA LEU A 120 -14.25 0.10 4.82
C LEU A 120 -15.47 0.44 3.96
N ARG A 121 -16.61 -0.19 4.24
CA ARG A 121 -17.88 0.22 3.64
C ARG A 121 -18.37 1.46 4.38
N GLY A 122 -18.61 2.55 3.64
CA GLY A 122 -19.33 3.72 4.16
C GLY A 122 -20.78 3.34 4.47
N GLY A 123 -21.00 2.78 5.66
CA GLY A 123 -22.34 2.62 6.22
C GLY A 123 -22.80 3.93 6.87
N PRO A 124 -24.10 4.11 7.10
CA PRO A 124 -24.68 5.35 7.67
C PRO A 124 -24.19 5.70 9.10
N PHE A 125 -23.30 4.90 9.68
CA PHE A 125 -22.72 5.09 11.01
C PHE A 125 -21.20 5.32 11.02
N ASP A 126 -20.57 5.46 9.85
CA ASP A 126 -19.15 5.79 9.76
C ASP A 126 -18.99 7.26 9.31
N PRO A 127 -18.61 8.19 10.21
CA PRO A 127 -18.47 9.59 9.85
C PRO A 127 -17.29 9.78 8.90
N PHE A 128 -17.55 10.53 7.82
CA PHE A 128 -16.58 11.08 6.88
C PHE A 128 -15.77 12.21 7.51
#